data_AF-A0A6N8XYZ2-F1
#
_entry.id   AF-A0A6N8XYZ2-F1
#
_cell.length_a   1.000
_cell.length_b   1.000
_cell.length_c   1.000
_cell.angle_alpha   90.00
_cell.angle_beta   90.00
_cell.angle_gamma   90.00
#
_symmetry.space_group_name_H-M   'P 1'
#
loop_
_entity.id
_entity.type
_entity.pdbx_description
1 polymer ?
#
loop_
_entity_poly.entity_id
_entity_poly.type
_entity_poly.pdbx_seq_one_letter_code
_entity_poly.pdbx_strand_id
1 'polypeptide(L)'
;MAGRRGADLDRRIDSLLGKPPYDDGAIRLAIDLTDDEIAGSPMLQNAFVLMRAAEAADGLALTAKGNLTRETVTPMRAAMDWPGCLFEEKWRAGKQLREGHVEELRLLRELVTMESLLIRKQGRLRVGATGCRALKGHRERLQANFFRNCFWEVSLDLFGEPECGSWPQGLIGPALWSLSTTGDRWQDTGTLMRLSVLPDEAVLRNPDWVAPVLFVVRVLRPLRWFGLVECRGEDATRRGHGEWRKTPLFDRFLEFDPALAGIGQATLH
;
A
#
# COMPACT_ATOMS: atom_id res chain seq x y z
N MET A 1 40.88 7.27 -0.86
CA MET A 1 39.65 7.91 -0.36
C MET A 1 38.42 7.67 -1.25
N ALA A 2 38.55 7.53 -2.58
CA ALA A 2 37.42 7.22 -3.47
C ALA A 2 36.72 5.86 -3.18
N GLY A 3 37.48 4.80 -2.89
CA GLY A 3 36.92 3.45 -2.65
C GLY A 3 36.05 3.30 -1.40
N ARG A 4 36.20 4.15 -0.37
CA ARG A 4 35.32 4.13 0.82
C ARG A 4 33.97 4.81 0.58
N ARG A 5 33.89 5.80 -0.33
CA ARG A 5 32.62 6.45 -0.68
C ARG A 5 31.75 5.56 -1.58
N GLY A 6 32.35 4.84 -2.54
CA GLY A 6 31.63 3.88 -3.38
C GLY A 6 30.99 2.76 -2.55
N ALA A 7 31.79 2.11 -1.68
CA ALA A 7 31.29 1.03 -0.83
C ALA A 7 30.27 1.48 0.24
N ASP A 8 30.19 2.76 0.58
CA ASP A 8 29.14 3.30 1.46
C ASP A 8 27.85 3.60 0.68
N LEU A 9 27.98 4.07 -0.56
CA LEU A 9 26.84 4.31 -1.45
C LEU A 9 26.15 3.00 -1.85
N ASP A 10 26.92 1.98 -2.23
CA ASP A 10 26.37 0.66 -2.60
C ASP A 10 25.55 0.07 -1.44
N ARG A 11 26.08 0.16 -0.20
CA ARG A 11 25.37 -0.29 1.00
C ARG A 11 24.06 0.48 1.24
N ARG A 12 24.03 1.78 0.94
CA ARG A 12 22.81 2.60 1.07
C ARG A 12 21.79 2.27 -0.01
N ILE A 13 22.21 2.02 -1.23
CA ILE A 13 21.32 1.52 -2.31
C ILE A 13 20.74 0.15 -1.92
N ASP A 14 21.58 -0.78 -1.46
CA ASP A 14 21.15 -2.10 -1.00
C ASP A 14 20.13 -1.98 0.15
N SER A 15 20.26 -0.98 1.02
CA SER A 15 19.32 -0.76 2.11
C SER A 15 17.92 -0.34 1.65
N LEU A 16 17.75 0.16 0.42
CA LEU A 16 16.42 0.39 -0.17
C LEU A 16 15.67 -0.92 -0.44
N LEU A 17 16.38 -2.05 -0.62
CA LEU A 17 15.75 -3.35 -0.83
C LEU A 17 15.16 -3.92 0.47
N GLY A 18 15.59 -3.41 1.62
CA GLY A 18 15.15 -3.85 2.94
C GLY A 18 13.90 -3.12 3.43
N LYS A 19 13.30 -3.68 4.49
CA LYS A 19 12.24 -3.03 5.25
C LYS A 19 12.79 -1.80 5.99
N PRO A 20 12.13 -0.63 5.93
CA PRO A 20 12.61 0.55 6.61
C PRO A 20 12.57 0.35 8.14
N PRO A 21 13.68 0.59 8.86
CA PRO A 21 13.65 0.75 10.30
C PRO A 21 12.97 2.08 10.67
N TYR A 22 12.52 2.23 11.91
CA TYR A 22 11.80 3.44 12.31
C TYR A 22 12.69 4.69 12.41
N ASP A 23 13.97 4.54 12.80
CA ASP A 23 14.79 5.68 13.24
C ASP A 23 16.11 5.85 12.45
N ASP A 24 16.61 4.83 11.74
CA ASP A 24 17.93 4.89 11.06
C ASP A 24 18.01 3.96 9.82
N GLY A 25 17.45 4.41 8.69
CA GLY A 25 17.49 3.68 7.42
C GLY A 25 17.28 4.56 6.20
N ALA A 26 17.49 4.01 5.00
CA ALA A 26 17.39 4.74 3.74
C ALA A 26 16.03 5.39 3.48
N ILE A 27 14.98 4.89 4.13
CA ILE A 27 13.64 5.45 4.11
C ILE A 27 13.18 5.57 5.56
N ARG A 28 12.85 6.80 5.97
CA ARG A 28 12.28 7.13 7.28
C ARG A 28 10.81 7.48 7.09
N LEU A 29 9.96 6.98 7.99
CA LEU A 29 8.52 7.23 7.98
C LEU A 29 8.17 8.25 9.06
N ALA A 30 7.40 9.27 8.72
CA ALA A 30 6.85 10.17 9.72
C ALA A 30 5.90 9.43 10.67
N ILE A 31 6.09 9.64 11.97
CA ILE A 31 5.31 9.00 13.03
C ILE A 31 4.39 9.98 13.79
N ASP A 32 4.45 11.25 13.38
CA ASP A 32 3.87 12.42 14.03
C ASP A 32 2.91 13.17 13.09
N LEU A 33 2.28 12.45 12.16
CA LEU A 33 1.24 13.02 11.32
C LEU A 33 0.07 13.53 12.18
N THR A 34 -0.45 14.69 11.80
CA THR A 34 -1.65 15.31 12.36
C THR A 34 -2.91 14.54 11.97
N ASP A 35 -4.01 14.76 12.70
CA ASP A 35 -5.31 14.15 12.36
C ASP A 35 -5.80 14.57 10.96
N ASP A 36 -5.52 15.80 10.52
CA ASP A 36 -5.87 16.28 9.18
C ASP A 36 -5.08 15.58 8.08
N GLU A 37 -3.78 15.33 8.29
CA GLU A 37 -2.96 14.54 7.38
C GLU A 37 -3.44 13.08 7.31
N ILE A 38 -3.82 12.50 8.45
CA ILE A 38 -4.39 11.15 8.55
C ILE A 38 -5.78 11.07 7.87
N ALA A 39 -6.56 12.15 7.91
CA ALA A 39 -7.86 12.22 7.24
C ALA A 39 -7.73 12.01 5.72
N GLY A 40 -6.57 12.36 5.14
CA GLY A 40 -6.24 12.13 3.74
C GLY A 40 -5.90 10.67 3.36
N SER A 41 -5.88 9.72 4.31
CA SER A 41 -5.58 8.31 4.04
C SER A 41 -6.86 7.44 4.00
N PRO A 42 -7.39 7.09 2.81
CA PRO A 42 -8.48 6.12 2.67
C PRO A 42 -8.23 4.81 3.43
N MET A 43 -6.99 4.31 3.43
CA MET A 43 -6.59 3.10 4.16
C MET A 43 -6.93 3.20 5.65
N LEU A 44 -6.55 4.29 6.31
CA LEU A 44 -6.84 4.48 7.73
C LEU A 44 -8.32 4.79 7.98
N GLN A 45 -8.96 5.58 7.11
CA GLN A 45 -10.40 5.82 7.24
C GLN A 45 -11.19 4.51 7.16
N ASN A 46 -10.86 3.62 6.22
CA ASN A 46 -11.47 2.31 6.12
C ASN A 46 -11.15 1.42 7.33
N ALA A 47 -9.95 1.50 7.90
CA ALA A 47 -9.63 0.80 9.15
C ALA A 47 -10.56 1.23 10.30
N PHE A 48 -10.83 2.54 10.43
CA PHE A 48 -11.78 3.06 11.43
C PHE A 48 -13.21 2.61 11.15
N VAL A 49 -13.64 2.58 9.89
CA VAL A 49 -14.95 2.01 9.50
C VAL A 49 -15.07 0.55 9.98
N LEU A 50 -14.05 -0.27 9.70
CA LEU A 50 -14.04 -1.68 10.09
C LEU A 50 -14.03 -1.86 11.62
N MET A 51 -13.23 -1.06 12.34
CA MET A 51 -13.17 -1.11 13.80
C MET A 51 -14.50 -0.70 14.46
N ARG A 52 -15.14 0.37 13.97
CA ARG A 52 -16.44 0.82 14.47
C ARG A 52 -17.54 -0.21 14.19
N ALA A 53 -17.50 -0.84 13.02
CA ALA A 53 -18.41 -1.94 12.70
C ALA A 53 -18.21 -3.13 13.65
N ALA A 54 -16.95 -3.46 13.97
CA ALA A 54 -16.63 -4.51 14.94
C ALA A 54 -17.10 -4.14 16.36
N GLU A 55 -16.96 -2.88 16.80
CA GLU A 55 -17.47 -2.42 18.09
C GLU A 55 -19.00 -2.51 18.16
N ALA A 56 -19.69 -2.01 17.13
CA ALA A 56 -21.15 -2.01 17.07
C ALA A 56 -21.76 -3.41 17.02
N ALA A 57 -21.09 -4.37 16.41
CA ALA A 57 -21.58 -5.74 16.23
C ALA A 57 -21.08 -6.74 17.30
N ASP A 58 -20.40 -6.27 18.37
CA ASP A 58 -19.70 -7.13 19.33
C ASP A 58 -18.76 -8.16 18.65
N GLY A 59 -18.03 -7.66 17.66
CA GLY A 59 -17.13 -8.38 16.78
C GLY A 59 -17.77 -8.81 15.47
N LEU A 60 -17.00 -8.78 14.39
CA LEU A 60 -17.41 -9.21 13.07
C LEU A 60 -17.32 -10.71 12.94
N ALA A 61 -18.32 -11.36 12.37
CA ALA A 61 -18.32 -12.81 12.20
C ALA A 61 -17.20 -13.25 11.23
N LEU A 62 -16.53 -14.35 11.57
CA LEU A 62 -15.56 -15.01 10.71
C LEU A 62 -16.07 -16.40 10.29
N THR A 63 -15.70 -16.79 9.09
CA THR A 63 -15.82 -18.18 8.62
C THR A 63 -14.80 -19.07 9.34
N ALA A 64 -14.95 -20.40 9.24
CA ALA A 64 -13.98 -21.35 9.77
C ALA A 64 -12.55 -21.15 9.23
N LYS A 65 -12.40 -20.58 8.02
CA LYS A 65 -11.10 -20.25 7.42
C LYS A 65 -10.53 -18.91 7.91
N GLY A 66 -11.23 -18.20 8.79
CA GLY A 66 -10.81 -16.91 9.33
C GLY A 66 -11.11 -15.70 8.43
N ASN A 67 -11.89 -15.90 7.35
CA ASN A 67 -12.34 -14.82 6.47
C ASN A 67 -13.59 -14.13 7.01
N LEU A 68 -13.80 -12.85 6.69
CA LEU A 68 -15.05 -12.15 6.97
C LEU A 68 -16.23 -12.87 6.30
N THR A 69 -17.35 -12.99 7.01
CA THR A 69 -18.56 -13.57 6.43
C THR A 69 -19.16 -12.63 5.39
N ARG A 70 -20.04 -13.17 4.54
CA ARG A 70 -20.66 -12.43 3.44
C ARG A 70 -21.52 -11.28 3.95
N GLU A 71 -22.20 -11.51 5.07
CA GLU A 71 -23.03 -10.54 5.78
C GLU A 71 -22.21 -9.35 6.27
N THR A 72 -20.90 -9.53 6.48
CA THR A 72 -19.98 -8.43 6.81
C THR A 72 -19.38 -7.79 5.55
N VAL A 73 -19.01 -8.59 4.55
CA VAL A 73 -18.32 -8.09 3.34
C VAL A 73 -19.20 -7.10 2.55
N THR A 74 -20.49 -7.40 2.37
CA THR A 74 -21.40 -6.53 1.61
C THR A 74 -21.53 -5.12 2.20
N PRO A 75 -21.84 -4.93 3.49
CA PRO A 75 -21.92 -3.58 4.06
C PRO A 75 -20.56 -2.88 4.11
N MET A 76 -19.44 -3.60 4.33
CA MET A 76 -18.11 -2.98 4.30
C MET A 76 -17.76 -2.45 2.91
N ARG A 77 -18.09 -3.17 1.83
CA ARG A 77 -17.92 -2.67 0.46
C ARG A 77 -18.67 -1.34 0.26
N ALA A 78 -19.90 -1.24 0.76
CA ALA A 78 -20.72 -0.04 0.57
C ALA A 78 -20.24 1.15 1.42
N ALA A 79 -19.63 0.89 2.57
CA ALA A 79 -19.21 1.92 3.52
C ALA A 79 -17.78 2.42 3.31
N MET A 80 -16.94 1.68 2.59
CA MET A 80 -15.52 1.98 2.40
C MET A 80 -15.25 2.66 1.07
N ASP A 81 -14.31 3.59 1.08
CA ASP A 81 -13.80 4.22 -0.13
C ASP A 81 -12.47 3.61 -0.53
N TRP A 82 -12.39 3.04 -1.73
CA TRP A 82 -11.16 2.48 -2.28
C TRP A 82 -10.88 3.14 -3.64
N PRO A 83 -10.23 4.31 -3.65
CA PRO A 83 -9.95 5.02 -4.89
C PRO A 83 -9.16 4.15 -5.88
N GLY A 84 -9.62 4.11 -7.13
CA GLY A 84 -9.04 3.29 -8.20
C GLY A 84 -9.51 1.83 -8.22
N CYS A 85 -10.34 1.40 -7.25
CA CYS A 85 -10.89 0.05 -7.21
C CYS A 85 -12.25 0.00 -7.91
N LEU A 86 -12.28 -0.71 -9.03
CA LEU A 86 -13.47 -0.83 -9.86
C LEU A 86 -14.17 -2.16 -9.53
N PHE A 87 -14.79 -2.19 -8.35
CA PHE A 87 -15.52 -3.36 -7.83
C PHE A 87 -16.65 -3.82 -8.76
N GLU A 88 -17.24 -2.90 -9.52
CA GLU A 88 -18.35 -3.14 -10.44
C GLU A 88 -17.97 -4.10 -11.57
N GLU A 89 -16.71 -4.09 -12.02
CA GLU A 89 -16.30 -4.90 -13.19
C GLU A 89 -15.94 -6.35 -12.86
N LYS A 90 -15.39 -6.59 -11.67
CA LYS A 90 -14.96 -7.95 -11.26
C LYS A 90 -16.14 -8.85 -10.92
N TRP A 91 -17.33 -8.28 -10.70
CA TRP A 91 -18.47 -9.01 -10.17
C TRP A 91 -19.67 -9.07 -11.11
N ARG A 92 -19.84 -10.23 -11.76
CA ARG A 92 -21.04 -10.51 -12.56
C ARG A 92 -22.29 -10.55 -11.68
N ALA A 93 -23.36 -9.91 -12.14
CA ALA A 93 -24.69 -10.00 -11.54
C ALA A 93 -25.07 -11.48 -11.26
N GLY A 94 -25.52 -11.76 -10.03
CA GLY A 94 -26.04 -13.07 -9.62
C GLY A 94 -25.13 -13.96 -8.76
N LYS A 95 -23.84 -13.62 -8.58
CA LYS A 95 -23.00 -14.33 -7.60
C LYS A 95 -23.13 -13.69 -6.21
N GLN A 96 -22.76 -14.41 -5.14
CA GLN A 96 -22.69 -13.89 -3.74
C GLN A 96 -21.28 -13.43 -3.34
N LEU A 97 -21.14 -12.16 -2.94
CA LEU A 97 -19.86 -11.50 -2.70
C LEU A 97 -19.18 -12.16 -1.48
N ARG A 98 -17.86 -12.38 -1.56
CA ARG A 98 -17.04 -12.98 -0.51
C ARG A 98 -15.77 -12.16 -0.37
N GLU A 99 -15.11 -12.25 0.78
CA GLU A 99 -13.88 -11.48 1.05
C GLU A 99 -12.78 -11.74 0.00
N GLY A 100 -12.63 -12.97 -0.49
CA GLY A 100 -11.67 -13.29 -1.55
C GLY A 100 -11.95 -12.63 -2.91
N HIS A 101 -13.06 -11.92 -3.06
CA HIS A 101 -13.38 -11.12 -4.26
C HIS A 101 -13.15 -9.61 -4.03
N VAL A 102 -12.69 -9.23 -2.84
CA VAL A 102 -12.46 -7.84 -2.41
C VAL A 102 -11.07 -7.80 -1.79
N GLU A 103 -10.05 -7.82 -2.65
CA GLU A 103 -8.65 -7.96 -2.24
C GLU A 103 -8.21 -6.85 -1.27
N GLU A 104 -8.73 -5.64 -1.43
CA GLU A 104 -8.46 -4.47 -0.60
C GLU A 104 -9.01 -4.63 0.82
N LEU A 105 -10.20 -5.22 0.96
CA LEU A 105 -10.79 -5.54 2.26
C LEU A 105 -9.99 -6.66 2.95
N ARG A 106 -9.52 -7.66 2.19
CA ARG A 106 -8.65 -8.70 2.71
C ARG A 106 -7.34 -8.12 3.24
N LEU A 107 -6.68 -7.26 2.45
CA LEU A 107 -5.48 -6.53 2.87
C LEU A 107 -5.76 -5.75 4.16
N LEU A 108 -6.84 -4.97 4.19
CA LEU A 108 -7.20 -4.19 5.37
C LEU A 108 -7.39 -5.06 6.60
N ARG A 109 -8.09 -6.20 6.48
CA ARG A 109 -8.27 -7.16 7.58
C ARG A 109 -6.93 -7.66 8.10
N GLU A 110 -5.98 -7.96 7.21
CA GLU A 110 -4.66 -8.42 7.59
C GLU A 110 -3.89 -7.34 8.35
N LEU A 111 -3.88 -6.11 7.85
CA LEU A 111 -3.23 -4.96 8.50
C LEU A 111 -3.79 -4.66 9.90
N VAL A 112 -5.12 -4.58 10.05
CA VAL A 112 -5.74 -4.33 11.36
C VAL A 112 -5.50 -5.48 12.36
N THR A 113 -5.31 -6.70 11.86
CA THR A 113 -5.00 -7.87 12.70
C THR A 113 -3.53 -7.85 13.14
N MET A 114 -2.61 -7.55 12.23
CA MET A 114 -1.18 -7.46 12.53
C MET A 114 -0.88 -6.37 13.57
N GLU A 115 -1.57 -5.24 13.47
CA GLU A 115 -1.47 -4.13 14.44
C GLU A 115 -2.27 -4.37 15.72
N SER A 116 -2.90 -5.55 15.88
CA SER A 116 -3.75 -5.89 17.02
C SER A 116 -4.86 -4.85 17.31
N LEU A 117 -5.26 -4.10 16.27
CA LEU A 117 -6.43 -3.22 16.33
C LEU A 117 -7.69 -4.06 16.46
N LEU A 118 -7.75 -5.13 15.68
CA LEU A 118 -8.75 -6.16 15.79
C LEU A 118 -8.11 -7.50 16.09
N ILE A 119 -8.70 -8.26 17.01
CA ILE A 119 -8.21 -9.57 17.45
C ILE A 119 -9.24 -10.65 17.19
N ARG A 120 -8.78 -11.84 16.82
CA ARG A 120 -9.64 -13.00 16.63
C ARG A 120 -9.98 -13.60 18.00
N LYS A 121 -11.27 -13.70 18.33
CA LYS A 121 -11.75 -14.31 19.56
C LYS A 121 -13.08 -15.02 19.29
N GLN A 122 -13.13 -16.33 19.56
CA GLN A 122 -14.34 -17.16 19.44
C GLN A 122 -15.03 -17.03 18.06
N GLY A 123 -14.26 -17.14 16.98
CA GLY A 123 -14.81 -17.04 15.62
C GLY A 123 -15.29 -15.64 15.21
N ARG A 124 -14.95 -14.60 15.98
CA ARG A 124 -15.25 -13.20 15.66
C ARG A 124 -13.99 -12.35 15.67
N LEU A 125 -14.01 -11.27 14.91
CA LEU A 125 -12.97 -10.25 14.87
C LEU A 125 -13.43 -9.06 15.73
N ARG A 126 -12.85 -8.90 16.92
CA ARG A 126 -13.26 -7.93 17.95
C ARG A 126 -12.22 -6.83 18.11
N VAL A 127 -12.65 -5.64 18.54
CA VAL A 127 -11.71 -4.55 18.86
C VAL A 127 -10.79 -4.96 20.01
N GLY A 128 -9.48 -4.88 19.76
CA GLY A 128 -8.43 -5.14 20.74
C GLY A 128 -8.08 -3.88 21.56
N ALA A 129 -7.19 -4.02 22.54
CA ALA A 129 -6.77 -2.89 23.37
C ALA A 129 -6.12 -1.75 22.54
N THR A 130 -5.31 -2.09 21.53
CA THR A 130 -4.72 -1.10 20.61
C THR A 130 -5.82 -0.41 19.78
N GLY A 131 -6.79 -1.16 19.28
CA GLY A 131 -7.94 -0.60 18.55
C GLY A 131 -8.76 0.37 19.41
N CYS A 132 -9.05 0.00 20.67
CA CYS A 132 -9.74 0.88 21.61
C CYS A 132 -8.99 2.19 21.86
N ARG A 133 -7.65 2.16 21.93
CA ARG A 133 -6.83 3.37 22.07
C ARG A 133 -6.87 4.23 20.80
N ALA A 134 -6.74 3.60 19.62
CA ALA A 134 -6.80 4.29 18.33
C ALA A 134 -8.16 4.99 18.09
N LEU A 135 -9.27 4.35 18.48
CA LEU A 135 -10.60 4.95 18.43
C LEU A 135 -10.73 6.19 19.34
N LYS A 136 -9.97 6.24 20.43
CA LYS A 136 -9.90 7.39 21.37
C LYS A 136 -8.92 8.48 20.96
N GLY A 137 -8.29 8.37 19.79
CA GLY A 137 -7.37 9.39 19.26
C GLY A 137 -5.87 9.05 19.41
N HIS A 138 -5.52 7.94 20.07
CA HIS A 138 -4.12 7.48 20.14
C HIS A 138 -3.73 6.74 18.87
N ARG A 139 -3.51 7.51 17.81
CA ARG A 139 -3.25 7.04 16.44
C ARG A 139 -1.79 7.27 16.05
N GLU A 140 -0.95 7.57 17.02
CA GLU A 140 0.47 7.81 16.81
C GLU A 140 1.06 6.59 16.06
N ARG A 141 1.91 6.82 15.06
CA ARG A 141 2.55 5.78 14.24
C ARG A 141 1.62 4.89 13.40
N LEU A 142 0.30 5.04 13.47
CA LEU A 142 -0.60 4.07 12.84
C LEU A 142 -0.43 4.04 11.31
N GLN A 143 -0.29 5.21 10.69
CA GLN A 143 -0.01 5.31 9.25
C GLN A 143 1.33 4.67 8.88
N ALA A 144 2.39 4.97 9.64
CA ALA A 144 3.72 4.39 9.44
C ALA A 144 3.70 2.86 9.54
N ASN A 145 3.00 2.31 10.54
CA ASN A 145 2.89 0.88 10.73
C ASN A 145 2.11 0.21 9.60
N PHE A 146 0.93 0.76 9.24
CA PHE A 146 0.12 0.23 8.15
C PHE A 146 0.89 0.26 6.82
N PHE A 147 1.53 1.39 6.51
CA PHE A 147 2.33 1.57 5.31
C PHE A 147 3.43 0.51 5.24
N ARG A 148 4.21 0.38 6.30
CA ARG A 148 5.32 -0.58 6.35
C ARG A 148 4.83 -2.02 6.23
N ASN A 149 3.77 -2.38 6.93
CA ASN A 149 3.24 -3.75 6.88
C ASN A 149 2.63 -4.06 5.50
N CYS A 150 1.95 -3.09 4.88
CA CYS A 150 1.37 -3.24 3.54
C CYS A 150 2.42 -3.58 2.49
N PHE A 151 3.57 -2.91 2.52
CA PHE A 151 4.59 -3.06 1.48
C PHE A 151 5.66 -4.11 1.78
N TRP A 152 5.98 -4.40 3.05
CA TRP A 152 7.08 -5.31 3.40
C TRP A 152 6.68 -6.59 4.12
N GLU A 153 5.46 -6.70 4.63
CA GLU A 153 5.05 -7.85 5.45
C GLU A 153 3.90 -8.65 4.83
N VAL A 154 2.88 -7.96 4.33
CA VAL A 154 1.79 -8.62 3.59
C VAL A 154 2.31 -8.96 2.20
N SER A 155 2.11 -10.21 1.76
CA SER A 155 2.49 -10.60 0.40
C SER A 155 1.64 -9.85 -0.62
N LEU A 156 2.28 -9.14 -1.55
CA LEU A 156 1.58 -8.43 -2.62
C LEU A 156 1.07 -9.36 -3.74
N ASP A 157 1.39 -10.67 -3.66
CA ASP A 157 0.75 -11.71 -4.48
C ASP A 157 -0.77 -11.75 -4.31
N LEU A 158 -1.28 -11.14 -3.23
CA LEU A 158 -2.69 -10.99 -2.95
C LEU A 158 -3.42 -10.25 -4.09
N PHE A 159 -2.69 -9.44 -4.86
CA PHE A 159 -3.19 -8.67 -5.99
C PHE A 159 -2.66 -9.23 -7.31
N GLY A 160 -3.54 -9.57 -8.25
CA GLY A 160 -3.18 -9.82 -9.65
C GLY A 160 -2.76 -11.26 -9.96
N GLU A 161 -1.75 -11.40 -10.82
CA GLU A 161 -1.32 -12.66 -11.45
C GLU A 161 -0.43 -13.48 -10.50
N PRO A 162 -0.86 -14.70 -10.08
CA PRO A 162 -0.09 -15.56 -9.18
C PRO A 162 1.27 -15.99 -9.75
N GLU A 163 1.39 -16.12 -11.06
CA GLU A 163 2.59 -16.56 -11.78
C GLU A 163 3.73 -15.53 -11.67
N CYS A 164 3.39 -14.26 -11.41
CA CYS A 164 4.34 -13.17 -11.22
C CYS A 164 4.80 -13.04 -9.76
N GLY A 165 4.43 -13.98 -8.88
CA GLY A 165 4.80 -13.99 -7.47
C GLY A 165 4.48 -12.67 -6.78
N SER A 166 5.38 -12.20 -5.91
CA SER A 166 5.25 -10.94 -5.18
C SER A 166 5.85 -9.73 -5.91
N TRP A 167 6.30 -9.83 -7.17
CA TRP A 167 6.87 -8.68 -7.89
C TRP A 167 5.90 -7.47 -7.90
N PRO A 168 6.33 -6.22 -7.66
CA PRO A 168 7.69 -5.74 -7.42
C PRO A 168 8.00 -5.52 -5.92
N GLN A 169 7.52 -6.37 -5.01
CA GLN A 169 7.61 -6.13 -3.56
C GLN A 169 9.04 -5.93 -3.04
N GLY A 170 10.02 -6.68 -3.56
CA GLY A 170 11.43 -6.49 -3.22
C GLY A 170 12.05 -5.18 -3.75
N LEU A 171 11.32 -4.44 -4.59
CA LEU A 171 11.73 -3.19 -5.22
C LEU A 171 10.89 -2.00 -4.76
N ILE A 172 10.12 -2.12 -3.67
CA ILE A 172 9.31 -1.00 -3.16
C ILE A 172 10.18 0.18 -2.77
N GLY A 173 11.29 -0.02 -2.05
CA GLY A 173 12.14 1.10 -1.65
C GLY A 173 12.72 1.87 -2.84
N PRO A 174 13.33 1.20 -3.84
CA PRO A 174 13.72 1.85 -5.10
C PRO A 174 12.57 2.57 -5.80
N ALA A 175 11.37 1.98 -5.83
CA ALA A 175 10.21 2.61 -6.44
C ALA A 175 9.78 3.90 -5.72
N LEU A 176 9.78 3.89 -4.39
CA LEU A 176 9.50 5.08 -3.58
C LEU A 176 10.55 6.17 -3.78
N TRP A 177 11.82 5.80 -3.86
CA TRP A 177 12.90 6.76 -4.12
C TRP A 177 12.83 7.36 -5.54
N SER A 178 12.53 6.54 -6.55
CA SER A 178 12.27 7.04 -7.90
C SER A 178 11.08 8.01 -7.94
N LEU A 179 10.00 7.69 -7.24
CA LEU A 179 8.85 8.60 -7.10
C LEU A 179 9.22 9.89 -6.37
N SER A 180 10.08 9.85 -5.36
CA SER A 180 10.48 11.06 -4.62
C SER A 180 11.20 12.08 -5.52
N THR A 181 11.93 11.61 -6.53
CA THR A 181 12.71 12.46 -7.45
C THR A 181 11.98 12.81 -8.75
N THR A 182 11.05 11.97 -9.20
CA THR A 182 10.38 12.15 -10.50
C THR A 182 8.89 12.46 -10.39
N GLY A 183 8.27 12.19 -9.24
CA GLY A 183 6.83 12.22 -9.05
C GLY A 183 6.20 13.60 -8.86
N ASP A 184 6.92 14.71 -9.08
CA ASP A 184 6.38 16.07 -8.95
C ASP A 184 5.51 16.50 -10.15
N ARG A 185 5.54 15.73 -11.23
CA ARG A 185 4.76 15.96 -12.44
C ARG A 185 3.87 14.76 -12.72
N TRP A 186 2.77 14.99 -13.44
CA TRP A 186 1.95 13.92 -13.99
C TRP A 186 2.79 13.07 -14.94
N GLN A 187 2.87 11.77 -14.66
CA GLN A 187 3.56 10.80 -15.50
C GLN A 187 2.70 9.58 -15.73
N ASP A 188 2.77 9.02 -16.94
CA ASP A 188 2.06 7.78 -17.25
C ASP A 188 2.66 6.59 -16.48
N THR A 189 1.82 5.59 -16.20
CA THR A 189 2.22 4.36 -15.50
C THR A 189 3.48 3.71 -16.07
N GLY A 190 3.59 3.61 -17.40
CA GLY A 190 4.68 2.91 -18.06
C GLY A 190 6.02 3.61 -17.83
N THR A 191 6.01 4.94 -17.93
CA THR A 191 7.20 5.76 -17.64
C THR A 191 7.60 5.66 -16.18
N LEU A 192 6.67 5.82 -15.24
CA LEU A 192 6.98 5.67 -13.81
C LEU A 192 7.51 4.28 -13.47
N MET A 193 6.90 3.22 -14.00
CA MET A 193 7.36 1.85 -13.78
C MET A 193 8.81 1.67 -14.25
N ARG A 194 9.12 2.08 -15.50
CA ARG A 194 10.46 1.93 -16.08
C ARG A 194 11.55 2.71 -15.32
N LEU A 195 11.19 3.83 -14.71
CA LEU A 195 12.11 4.60 -13.86
C LEU A 195 12.29 3.99 -12.47
N SER A 196 11.35 3.15 -12.03
CA SER A 196 11.22 2.75 -10.62
C SER A 196 11.62 1.30 -10.35
N VAL A 197 11.30 0.37 -11.25
CA VAL A 197 11.43 -1.06 -11.03
C VAL A 197 11.87 -1.78 -12.31
N LEU A 198 12.64 -2.85 -12.14
CA LEU A 198 13.00 -3.76 -13.22
C LEU A 198 12.08 -5.00 -13.17
N PRO A 199 11.38 -5.35 -14.26
CA PRO A 199 10.65 -6.61 -14.37
C PRO A 199 11.59 -7.81 -14.21
N ASP A 200 11.16 -8.83 -13.46
CA ASP A 200 11.89 -10.11 -13.40
C ASP A 200 11.50 -11.03 -14.57
N GLU A 201 12.17 -12.18 -14.67
CA GLU A 201 11.94 -13.14 -15.74
C GLU A 201 10.50 -13.70 -15.77
N ALA A 202 9.84 -13.84 -14.62
CA ALA A 202 8.47 -14.32 -14.56
C ALA A 202 7.50 -13.27 -15.12
N VAL A 203 7.73 -12.00 -14.82
CA VAL A 203 6.94 -10.88 -15.37
C VAL A 203 7.20 -10.72 -16.87
N LEU A 204 8.46 -10.83 -17.32
CA LEU A 204 8.82 -10.70 -18.74
C LEU A 204 8.28 -11.84 -19.62
N ARG A 205 7.93 -13.00 -19.05
CA ARG A 205 7.26 -14.10 -19.76
C ARG A 205 5.78 -13.85 -20.04
N ASN A 206 5.20 -12.83 -19.41
CA ASN A 206 3.81 -12.45 -19.58
C ASN A 206 3.65 -11.35 -20.64
N PRO A 207 2.42 -11.12 -21.17
CA PRO A 207 2.18 -10.01 -22.08
C PRO A 207 2.62 -8.66 -21.50
N ASP A 208 3.10 -7.74 -22.35
CA ASP A 208 3.68 -6.46 -21.94
C ASP A 208 2.77 -5.56 -21.08
N TRP A 209 1.45 -5.79 -21.12
CA TRP A 209 0.48 -5.06 -20.29
C TRP A 209 0.48 -5.52 -18.82
N VAL A 210 1.00 -6.71 -18.51
CA VAL A 210 0.97 -7.29 -17.16
C VAL A 210 1.83 -6.48 -16.19
N ALA A 211 3.06 -6.12 -16.57
CA ALA A 211 3.94 -5.37 -15.67
C ALA A 211 3.37 -4.00 -15.25
N PRO A 212 2.86 -3.15 -16.17
CA PRO A 212 2.18 -1.91 -15.79
C PRO A 212 0.96 -2.12 -14.90
N VAL A 213 0.15 -3.16 -15.17
CA VAL A 213 -1.02 -3.49 -14.34
C VAL A 213 -0.58 -3.85 -12.92
N LEU A 214 0.39 -4.75 -12.78
CA LEU A 214 0.92 -5.18 -11.48
C LEU A 214 1.54 -4.01 -10.72
N PHE A 215 2.29 -3.13 -11.39
CA PHE A 215 2.84 -1.91 -10.77
C PHE A 215 1.73 -1.00 -10.23
N VAL A 216 0.62 -0.82 -10.96
CA VAL A 216 -0.53 -0.06 -10.48
C VAL A 216 -1.16 -0.73 -9.27
N VAL A 217 -1.49 -2.02 -9.35
CA VAL A 217 -2.28 -2.68 -8.28
C VAL A 217 -1.46 -3.00 -7.02
N ARG A 218 -0.15 -3.21 -7.15
CA ARG A 218 0.75 -3.54 -6.03
C ARG A 218 1.51 -2.33 -5.48
N VAL A 219 1.65 -1.24 -6.24
CA VAL A 219 2.40 -0.05 -5.81
C VAL A 219 1.52 1.20 -5.80
N LEU A 220 1.10 1.68 -6.97
CA LEU A 220 0.49 3.02 -7.09
C LEU A 220 -0.87 3.14 -6.39
N ARG A 221 -1.73 2.11 -6.46
CA ARG A 221 -3.02 2.08 -5.77
C ARG A 221 -2.86 2.02 -4.25
N PRO A 222 -2.03 1.11 -3.67
CA PRO A 222 -1.70 1.19 -2.25
C PRO A 222 -1.19 2.57 -1.82
N LEU A 223 -0.28 3.20 -2.59
CA LEU A 223 0.18 4.57 -2.28
C LEU A 223 -0.95 5.59 -2.30
N ARG A 224 -1.91 5.46 -3.23
CA ARG A 224 -3.12 6.29 -3.29
C ARG A 224 -4.01 6.07 -2.08
N TRP A 225 -4.16 4.84 -1.59
CA TRP A 225 -4.91 4.56 -0.35
C TRP A 225 -4.23 5.14 0.90
N PHE A 226 -2.91 5.35 0.86
CA PHE A 226 -2.18 6.10 1.90
C PHE A 226 -2.22 7.62 1.69
N GLY A 227 -2.86 8.12 0.63
CA GLY A 227 -2.93 9.55 0.31
C GLY A 227 -1.63 10.14 -0.25
N LEU A 228 -0.67 9.29 -0.63
CA LEU A 228 0.68 9.71 -1.01
C LEU A 228 0.82 10.01 -2.51
N VAL A 229 -0.07 9.46 -3.33
CA VAL A 229 -0.14 9.77 -4.77
C VAL A 229 -1.58 10.04 -5.18
N GLU A 230 -1.73 10.86 -6.21
CA GLU A 230 -2.97 11.13 -6.90
C GLU A 230 -2.93 10.56 -8.31
N CYS A 231 -4.12 10.29 -8.87
CA CYS A 231 -4.27 9.72 -10.20
C CYS A 231 -5.34 10.47 -10.99
N ARG A 232 -5.11 10.65 -12.28
CA ARG A 232 -6.11 11.08 -13.25
C ARG A 232 -6.09 10.18 -14.48
N GLY A 233 -7.26 10.04 -15.11
CA GLY A 233 -7.40 9.25 -16.34
C GLY A 233 -7.29 7.72 -16.16
N GLU A 234 -7.32 7.22 -14.92
CA GLU A 234 -7.55 5.80 -14.66
C GLU A 234 -9.00 5.46 -15.03
N ASP A 235 -9.16 4.55 -15.98
CA ASP A 235 -10.46 4.07 -16.44
C ASP A 235 -10.50 2.54 -16.37
N ALA A 236 -11.69 2.03 -16.10
CA ALA A 236 -12.08 0.63 -16.06
C ALA A 236 -11.66 -0.13 -17.32
N THR A 237 -11.80 0.53 -18.46
CA THR A 237 -11.48 -0.02 -19.77
C THR A 237 -9.98 -0.15 -20.04
N ARG A 238 -9.13 0.56 -19.28
CA ARG A 238 -7.68 0.66 -19.51
C ARG A 238 -6.91 0.37 -18.23
N ARG A 239 -6.99 -0.89 -17.79
CA ARG A 239 -6.23 -1.39 -16.63
C ARG A 239 -4.74 -1.10 -16.79
N GLY A 240 -4.11 -0.61 -15.73
CA GLY A 240 -2.69 -0.27 -15.77
C GLY A 240 -2.39 1.08 -16.43
N HIS A 241 -3.39 1.82 -16.91
CA HIS A 241 -3.20 3.16 -17.45
C HIS A 241 -3.70 4.23 -16.46
N GLY A 242 -3.08 5.40 -16.56
CA GLY A 242 -3.35 6.55 -15.71
C GLY A 242 -2.12 7.44 -15.67
N GLU A 243 -2.32 8.71 -15.35
CA GLU A 243 -1.24 9.60 -14.98
C GLU A 243 -1.22 9.74 -13.47
N TRP A 244 -0.03 9.71 -12.89
CA TRP A 244 0.17 9.72 -11.45
C TRP A 244 1.13 10.83 -11.05
N ARG A 245 0.96 11.34 -9.83
CA ARG A 245 1.82 12.34 -9.22
C ARG A 245 1.84 12.14 -7.70
N LYS A 246 2.93 12.50 -7.04
CA LYS A 246 2.99 12.61 -5.57
C LYS A 246 2.05 13.71 -5.08
N THR A 247 1.52 13.51 -3.88
CA THR A 247 0.88 14.58 -3.09
C THR A 247 1.92 15.22 -2.16
N PRO A 248 1.65 16.41 -1.59
CA PRO A 248 2.51 16.98 -0.55
C PRO A 248 2.71 16.06 0.67
N LEU A 249 1.73 15.17 0.95
CA LEU A 249 1.85 14.20 2.04
C LEU A 249 2.97 13.18 1.77
N PHE A 250 3.31 12.89 0.51
CA PHE A 250 4.42 12.00 0.18
C PHE A 250 5.72 12.48 0.80
N ASP A 251 6.12 13.72 0.51
CA ASP A 251 7.41 14.28 0.96
C ASP A 251 7.39 14.62 2.46
N ARG A 252 6.21 14.82 3.04
CA ARG A 252 6.02 14.95 4.49
C ARG A 252 6.14 13.63 5.24
N PHE A 253 5.68 12.54 4.62
CA PHE A 253 5.60 11.21 5.26
C PHE A 253 6.83 10.35 5.02
N LEU A 254 7.48 10.49 3.86
CA LEU A 254 8.65 9.72 3.43
C LEU A 254 9.87 10.63 3.34
N GLU A 255 10.83 10.40 4.22
CA GLU A 255 12.14 11.03 4.14
C GLU A 255 13.17 10.00 3.65
N PHE A 256 14.00 10.40 2.68
CA PHE A 256 15.07 9.56 2.17
C PHE A 256 16.42 10.08 2.67
N ASP A 257 17.36 9.17 2.87
CA ASP A 257 18.73 9.51 3.24
C ASP A 257 19.33 10.53 2.23
N PRO A 258 19.82 11.70 2.67
CA PRO A 258 20.42 12.70 1.79
C PRO A 258 21.59 12.18 0.94
N ALA A 259 22.31 11.14 1.39
CA ALA A 259 23.36 10.52 0.57
C ALA A 259 22.81 9.84 -0.70
N LEU A 260 21.53 9.46 -0.72
CA LEU A 260 20.84 8.96 -1.91
C LEU A 260 20.40 10.09 -2.85
N ALA A 261 20.18 11.31 -2.35
CA ALA A 261 19.73 12.45 -3.15
C ALA A 261 20.78 12.90 -4.19
N GLY A 262 22.06 12.64 -3.94
CA GLY A 262 23.16 12.94 -4.88
C GLY A 262 23.15 12.10 -6.17
N ILE A 263 22.38 11.02 -6.25
CA ILE A 263 22.29 10.14 -7.43
C ILE A 263 21.31 10.72 -8.48
N GLY A 264 20.22 11.36 -8.04
CA GLY A 264 19.18 11.88 -8.95
C GLY A 264 19.60 13.11 -9.75
N GLN A 265 20.54 13.92 -9.24
CA GLN A 265 21.03 15.13 -9.92
C GLN A 265 22.14 14.86 -10.94
N ALA A 266 22.85 13.73 -10.84
CA ALA A 266 23.97 13.41 -11.72
C ALA A 266 23.53 12.84 -13.10
N THR A 267 22.25 12.46 -13.24
CA THR A 267 21.73 11.76 -14.44
C THR A 267 20.89 12.68 -15.36
N LEU A 268 20.76 13.97 -15.02
CA LEU A 268 19.98 14.96 -15.79
C LEU A 268 20.83 16.02 -16.49
N HIS A 269 22.14 15.79 -16.65
CA HIS A 269 23.05 16.64 -17.42
C HIS A 269 23.77 15.86 -18.52
#